data_AF-A0A955Z136-F1
#
_entry.id   AF-A0A955Z136-F1
#
_cell.length_a   1.000
_cell.length_b   1.000
_cell.length_c   1.000
_cell.angle_alpha   90.00
_cell.angle_beta   90.00
_cell.angle_gamma   90.00
#
_symmetry.space_group_name_H-M   'P 1'
#
loop_
_entity.id
_entity.type
_entity.pdbx_description
1 polymer ?
#
loop_
_entity_poly.entity_id
_entity_poly.type
_entity_poly.pdbx_seq_one_letter_code
_entity_poly.pdbx_strand_id
1 'polypeptide(L)'
;MGERRDKQPDVSSVRMAATTRVATDDTRAHGAWRKWLGALATDADAAIAAALAYESLQDDGRDAWLDALDTDAPQVDVPAVALYAPLLGVEDDPVRQLRIAAKMGELSSSPPRALVGSAGGKRVCLVVKRLYLDFVELLECRYDPEGGVEHAQHEPLVHEREVATRTGRLATTLLDVPLQEVVEELAHAVVADGRARRATPPALLRYIDLFGLDASVIRESVAVRMADDGSRDG
;
A
#
# COMPACT_ATOMS: atom_id res chain seq x y z
N MET A 1 62.92 10.43 48.72
CA MET A 1 61.48 10.19 48.90
C MET A 1 60.76 11.34 48.21
N GLY A 2 60.34 11.13 46.96
CA GLY A 2 59.66 12.14 46.15
C GLY A 2 58.40 11.52 45.58
N GLU A 3 57.26 11.84 46.18
CA GLU A 3 55.96 11.37 45.73
C GLU A 3 55.66 11.92 44.33
N ARG A 4 55.43 11.01 43.38
CA ARG A 4 54.81 11.34 42.10
C ARG A 4 53.34 11.63 42.37
N ARG A 5 52.92 12.89 42.18
CA ARG A 5 51.50 13.21 42.01
C ARG A 5 51.07 12.70 40.63
N ASP A 6 50.32 11.61 40.62
CA ASP A 6 49.61 11.17 39.43
C ASP A 6 48.56 12.22 39.05
N LYS A 7 48.66 12.69 37.81
CA LYS A 7 47.65 13.53 37.17
C LYS A 7 46.40 12.67 36.96
N GLN A 8 45.35 12.97 37.70
CA GLN A 8 44.03 12.42 37.44
C GLN A 8 43.53 12.95 36.08
N PRO A 9 43.24 12.08 35.09
CA PRO A 9 42.78 12.52 33.79
C PRO A 9 41.40 13.18 33.91
N ASP A 10 41.24 14.33 33.26
CA ASP A 10 40.02 15.15 33.26
C ASP A 10 38.88 14.41 32.54
N VAL A 11 38.12 13.66 33.33
CA VAL A 11 36.95 12.86 32.92
C VAL A 11 35.82 13.72 32.34
N SER A 12 35.78 15.03 32.64
CA SER A 12 34.79 15.95 32.06
C SER A 12 35.04 16.22 30.59
N SER A 13 36.31 16.29 30.17
CA SER A 13 36.69 16.47 28.76
C SER A 13 36.30 15.27 27.89
N VAL A 14 36.47 14.06 28.42
CA VAL A 14 36.11 12.80 27.73
C VAL A 14 34.59 12.66 27.59
N ARG A 15 33.83 13.00 28.64
CA ARG A 15 32.37 12.92 28.61
C ARG A 15 31.77 13.95 27.65
N MET A 16 32.32 15.17 27.60
CA MET A 16 31.89 16.18 26.63
C MET A 16 32.20 15.78 25.19
N ALA A 17 33.40 15.27 24.92
CA ALA A 17 33.77 14.79 23.59
C ALA A 17 32.91 13.60 23.12
N ALA A 18 32.54 12.69 24.04
CA ALA A 18 31.61 11.60 23.75
C ALA A 18 30.18 12.11 23.46
N THR A 19 29.63 13.00 24.28
CA THR A 19 28.30 13.59 24.04
C THR A 19 28.26 14.37 22.73
N THR A 20 29.30 15.14 22.40
CA THR A 20 29.37 15.87 21.14
C THR A 20 29.44 14.92 19.93
N ARG A 21 30.21 13.83 20.02
CA ARG A 21 30.29 12.83 18.93
C ARG A 21 28.95 12.12 18.69
N VAL A 22 28.28 11.69 19.75
CA VAL A 22 26.95 11.07 19.66
C VAL A 22 25.93 12.04 19.03
N ALA A 23 25.92 13.31 19.42
CA ALA A 23 25.04 14.32 18.83
C ALA A 23 25.35 14.64 17.36
N THR A 24 26.63 14.64 16.96
CA THR A 24 27.02 14.84 15.56
C THR A 24 26.68 13.63 14.68
N ASP A 25 26.82 12.42 15.20
CA ASP A 25 26.45 11.19 14.50
C ASP A 25 24.93 11.12 14.30
N ASP A 26 24.17 11.53 15.31
CA ASP A 26 22.71 11.61 15.24
C ASP A 26 22.23 12.65 14.19
N THR A 27 22.89 13.81 14.11
CA THR A 27 22.59 14.84 13.10
C THR A 27 22.88 14.34 11.67
N ARG A 28 24.01 13.65 11.49
CA ARG A 28 24.37 13.07 10.19
C ARG A 28 23.43 11.93 9.81
N ALA A 29 23.06 11.08 10.74
CA ALA A 29 22.12 9.99 10.53
C ALA A 29 20.75 10.51 10.10
N HIS A 30 20.19 11.49 10.82
CA HIS A 30 18.95 12.16 10.44
C HIS A 30 19.04 12.86 9.08
N GLY A 31 20.18 13.46 8.76
CA GLY A 31 20.42 14.07 7.44
C GLY A 31 20.45 13.04 6.30
N ALA A 32 21.11 11.90 6.52
CA ALA A 32 21.16 10.81 5.55
C ALA A 32 19.79 10.15 5.37
N TRP A 33 19.08 9.91 6.48
CA TRP A 33 17.71 9.42 6.50
C TRP A 33 16.77 10.30 5.68
N ARG A 34 16.68 11.60 5.99
CA ARG A 34 15.81 12.52 5.24
C ARG A 34 16.19 12.64 3.77
N LYS A 35 17.48 12.59 3.44
CA LYS A 35 17.95 12.57 2.05
C LYS A 35 17.50 11.29 1.32
N TRP A 36 17.56 10.16 1.99
CA TRP A 36 17.08 8.89 1.45
C TRP A 36 15.55 8.91 1.26
N LEU A 37 14.79 9.38 2.25
CA LEU A 37 13.34 9.62 2.11
C LEU A 37 13.02 10.51 0.90
N GLY A 38 13.81 11.56 0.66
CA GLY A 38 13.74 12.41 -0.52
C GLY A 38 13.83 11.64 -1.85
N ALA A 39 14.61 10.57 -1.90
CA ALA A 39 14.79 9.78 -3.12
C ALA A 39 13.56 8.93 -3.46
N LEU A 40 12.74 8.52 -2.48
CA LEU A 40 11.55 7.67 -2.71
C LEU A 40 10.56 8.31 -3.71
N ALA A 41 10.52 9.65 -3.79
CA ALA A 41 9.67 10.36 -4.75
C ALA A 41 10.13 10.27 -6.21
N THR A 42 11.35 9.82 -6.49
CA THR A 42 11.91 9.89 -7.86
C THR A 42 12.73 8.67 -8.27
N ASP A 43 13.09 7.81 -7.32
CA ASP A 43 13.94 6.64 -7.52
C ASP A 43 13.19 5.36 -7.09
N ALA A 44 12.81 4.54 -8.08
CA ALA A 44 12.10 3.30 -7.85
C ALA A 44 12.95 2.26 -7.08
N ASP A 45 14.26 2.23 -7.30
CA ASP A 45 15.15 1.31 -6.58
C ASP A 45 15.25 1.71 -5.10
N ALA A 46 15.22 3.02 -4.80
CA ALA A 46 15.16 3.51 -3.43
C ALA A 46 13.83 3.12 -2.72
N ALA A 47 12.71 3.19 -3.44
CA ALA A 47 11.40 2.75 -2.92
C ALA A 47 11.37 1.22 -2.67
N ILE A 48 11.90 0.41 -3.58
CA ILE A 48 12.03 -1.04 -3.39
C ILE A 48 12.93 -1.35 -2.19
N ALA A 49 14.07 -0.67 -2.08
CA ALA A 49 14.98 -0.84 -0.95
C ALA A 49 14.30 -0.48 0.38
N ALA A 50 13.42 0.54 0.39
CA ALA A 50 12.65 0.89 1.59
C ALA A 50 11.64 -0.20 1.98
N ALA A 51 10.92 -0.77 1.01
CA ALA A 51 10.01 -1.89 1.25
C ALA A 51 10.75 -3.10 1.83
N LEU A 52 11.87 -3.52 1.22
CA LEU A 52 12.66 -4.67 1.69
C LEU A 52 13.29 -4.42 3.07
N ALA A 53 13.80 -3.22 3.31
CA ALA A 53 14.35 -2.85 4.62
C ALA A 53 13.27 -2.94 5.70
N TYR A 54 12.07 -2.40 5.43
CA TYR A 54 10.93 -2.46 6.33
C TYR A 54 10.44 -3.88 6.58
N GLU A 55 10.27 -4.68 5.52
CA GLU A 55 9.84 -6.07 5.59
C GLU A 55 10.75 -6.90 6.50
N SER A 56 12.06 -6.65 6.46
CA SER A 56 13.07 -7.36 7.27
C SER A 56 12.98 -7.08 8.78
N LEU A 57 12.24 -6.04 9.19
CA LEU A 57 12.08 -5.67 10.60
C LEU A 57 11.04 -6.56 11.29
N GLN A 58 11.28 -6.79 12.58
CA GLN A 58 10.27 -7.33 13.50
C GLN A 58 9.24 -6.25 13.86
N ASP A 59 8.14 -6.63 14.49
CA ASP A 59 7.00 -5.75 14.82
C ASP A 59 7.42 -4.43 15.51
N ASP A 60 8.19 -4.50 16.60
CA ASP A 60 8.69 -3.30 17.31
C ASP A 60 9.51 -2.37 16.40
N GLY A 61 10.28 -2.95 15.47
CA GLY A 61 11.09 -2.20 14.51
C GLY A 61 10.23 -1.53 13.45
N ARG A 62 9.18 -2.20 12.99
CA ARG A 62 8.21 -1.63 12.04
C ARG A 62 7.44 -0.48 12.69
N ASP A 63 7.03 -0.61 13.94
CA ASP A 63 6.38 0.48 14.67
C ASP A 63 7.32 1.67 14.88
N ALA A 64 8.56 1.43 15.29
CA ALA A 64 9.56 2.49 15.43
C ALA A 64 9.86 3.20 14.09
N TRP A 65 9.88 2.46 12.98
CA TRP A 65 10.03 3.03 11.64
C TRP A 65 8.86 3.96 11.29
N LEU A 66 7.63 3.52 11.56
CA LEU A 66 6.43 4.32 11.31
C LEU A 66 6.39 5.58 12.19
N ASP A 67 6.83 5.49 13.44
CA ASP A 67 6.93 6.65 14.35
C ASP A 67 7.98 7.66 13.87
N ALA A 68 9.13 7.18 13.38
CA ALA A 68 10.17 8.01 12.79
C ALA A 68 9.66 8.71 11.52
N LEU A 69 8.97 7.98 10.63
CA LEU A 69 8.32 8.57 9.46
C LEU A 69 7.27 9.61 9.84
N ASP A 70 6.45 9.37 10.84
CA ASP A 70 5.44 10.34 11.29
C ASP A 70 6.07 11.65 11.78
N THR A 71 7.28 11.58 12.33
CA THR A 71 8.05 12.74 12.80
C THR A 71 8.74 13.49 11.65
N ASP A 72 9.30 12.75 10.69
CA ASP A 72 10.16 13.31 9.64
C ASP A 72 9.45 13.60 8.33
N ALA A 73 8.33 12.94 8.04
CA ALA A 73 7.55 13.12 6.81
C ALA A 73 7.16 14.60 6.57
N PRO A 74 6.72 15.40 7.57
CA PRO A 74 6.43 16.81 7.37
C PRO A 74 7.67 17.66 7.04
N GLN A 75 8.87 17.14 7.26
CA GLN A 75 10.14 17.84 7.09
C GLN A 75 10.84 17.50 5.77
N VAL A 76 10.31 16.54 5.01
CA VAL A 76 10.80 16.16 3.69
C VAL A 76 9.75 16.56 2.64
N ASP A 77 10.19 17.22 1.57
CA ASP A 77 9.31 17.65 0.47
C ASP A 77 8.99 16.46 -0.46
N VAL A 78 8.30 15.47 0.11
CA VAL A 78 8.01 14.18 -0.51
C VAL A 78 6.52 13.88 -0.33
N PRO A 79 5.77 13.54 -1.40
CA PRO A 79 4.38 13.14 -1.27
C PRO A 79 4.22 11.96 -0.32
N ALA A 80 3.20 11.99 0.55
CA ALA A 80 2.94 10.91 1.51
C ALA A 80 2.85 9.54 0.81
N VAL A 81 2.22 9.48 -0.37
CA VAL A 81 2.17 8.25 -1.17
C VAL A 81 3.56 7.64 -1.42
N ALA A 82 4.59 8.45 -1.72
CA ALA A 82 5.92 7.92 -1.98
C ALA A 82 6.61 7.39 -0.71
N LEU A 83 6.30 7.95 0.45
CA LEU A 83 6.86 7.52 1.74
C LEU A 83 6.21 6.24 2.26
N TYR A 84 4.88 6.14 2.12
CA TYR A 84 4.08 5.14 2.82
C TYR A 84 3.67 3.97 1.92
N ALA A 85 3.52 4.16 0.61
CA ALA A 85 3.07 3.09 -0.27
C ALA A 85 4.03 1.90 -0.33
N PRO A 86 5.39 2.07 -0.43
CA PRO A 86 6.32 0.94 -0.36
C PRO A 86 6.10 0.04 0.85
N LEU A 87 5.80 0.65 2.01
CA LEU A 87 5.59 -0.08 3.27
C LEU A 87 4.25 -0.82 3.26
N LEU A 88 3.20 -0.19 2.72
CA LEU A 88 1.89 -0.82 2.57
C LEU A 88 1.96 -2.10 1.72
N GLY A 89 2.81 -2.11 0.69
CA GLY A 89 2.97 -3.24 -0.22
C GLY A 89 3.47 -4.54 0.44
N VAL A 90 4.16 -4.43 1.57
CA VAL A 90 4.81 -5.56 2.26
C VAL A 90 4.32 -5.73 3.70
N GLU A 91 3.31 -4.96 4.11
CA GLU A 91 2.73 -5.07 5.44
C GLU A 91 1.62 -6.12 5.46
N ASP A 92 1.67 -7.02 6.42
CA ASP A 92 0.69 -8.11 6.60
C ASP A 92 -0.22 -7.87 7.81
N ASP A 93 0.20 -7.05 8.77
CA ASP A 93 -0.61 -6.71 9.94
C ASP A 93 -1.73 -5.73 9.57
N PRO A 94 -3.01 -6.10 9.77
CA PRO A 94 -4.13 -5.29 9.32
C PRO A 94 -4.23 -3.95 10.04
N VAL A 95 -3.73 -3.82 11.26
CA VAL A 95 -3.76 -2.56 12.02
C VAL A 95 -2.72 -1.58 11.45
N ARG A 96 -1.50 -2.05 11.18
CA ARG A 96 -0.45 -1.26 10.51
C ARG A 96 -0.85 -0.90 9.08
N GLN A 97 -1.43 -1.82 8.31
CA GLN A 97 -1.96 -1.51 6.98
C GLN A 97 -2.94 -0.32 7.02
N LEU A 98 -3.88 -0.32 7.98
CA LEU A 98 -4.82 0.79 8.15
C LEU A 98 -4.11 2.09 8.55
N ARG A 99 -3.14 2.04 9.47
CA ARG A 99 -2.33 3.20 9.87
C ARG A 99 -1.59 3.81 8.68
N ILE A 100 -0.95 2.98 7.85
CA ILE A 100 -0.18 3.40 6.68
C ILE A 100 -1.12 3.98 5.61
N ALA A 101 -2.22 3.28 5.30
CA ALA A 101 -3.21 3.74 4.34
C ALA A 101 -3.81 5.11 4.71
N ALA A 102 -4.07 5.35 6.00
CA ALA A 102 -4.61 6.62 6.49
C ALA A 102 -3.69 7.82 6.23
N LYS A 103 -2.37 7.61 6.10
CA LYS A 103 -1.40 8.69 5.82
C LYS A 103 -1.42 9.14 4.36
N MET A 104 -1.82 8.24 3.47
CA MET A 104 -1.80 8.48 2.03
C MET A 104 -3.05 9.16 1.50
N GLY A 105 -4.16 9.10 2.23
CA GLY A 105 -5.46 9.59 1.75
C GLY A 105 -5.95 8.78 0.54
N GLU A 106 -6.84 9.37 -0.27
CA GLU A 106 -7.24 8.76 -1.54
C GLU A 106 -6.08 8.79 -2.53
N LEU A 107 -5.57 7.60 -2.84
CA LEU A 107 -4.50 7.43 -3.80
C LEU A 107 -5.05 7.50 -5.23
N SER A 108 -4.53 8.48 -5.99
CA SER A 108 -4.65 8.76 -7.44
C SER A 108 -5.83 9.57 -7.97
N SER A 109 -5.47 10.53 -8.83
CA SER A 109 -6.31 11.34 -9.72
C SER A 109 -6.41 10.81 -11.16
N SER A 110 -5.65 9.76 -11.51
CA SER A 110 -5.72 9.13 -12.84
C SER A 110 -6.72 7.97 -12.86
N PRO A 111 -7.59 7.88 -13.88
CA PRO A 111 -8.55 6.79 -13.99
C PRO A 111 -7.80 5.45 -14.16
N PRO A 112 -8.27 4.37 -13.50
CA PRO A 112 -7.68 3.05 -13.69
C PRO A 112 -7.70 2.59 -15.15
N ARG A 113 -6.66 1.87 -15.56
CA ARG A 113 -6.57 1.18 -16.84
C ARG A 113 -7.08 -0.24 -16.69
N ALA A 114 -7.75 -0.77 -17.71
CA ALA A 114 -8.15 -2.17 -17.74
C ALA A 114 -7.52 -2.91 -18.93
N LEU A 115 -6.90 -4.05 -18.65
CA LEU A 115 -6.31 -4.95 -19.63
C LEU A 115 -7.11 -6.26 -19.62
N VAL A 116 -7.56 -6.74 -20.78
CA VAL A 116 -8.42 -7.93 -20.86
C VAL A 116 -8.01 -8.88 -21.96
N GLY A 117 -8.11 -10.17 -21.67
CA GLY A 117 -7.95 -11.25 -22.62
C GLY A 117 -8.81 -12.46 -22.25
N SER A 118 -8.53 -13.59 -22.89
CA SER A 118 -9.28 -14.82 -22.68
C SER A 118 -8.33 -16.02 -22.60
N ALA A 119 -8.42 -16.81 -21.54
CA ALA A 119 -7.58 -17.99 -21.33
C ALA A 119 -8.44 -19.19 -20.88
N GLY A 120 -8.39 -20.30 -21.63
CA GLY A 120 -9.16 -21.50 -21.31
C GLY A 120 -10.67 -21.29 -21.29
N GLY A 121 -11.20 -20.43 -22.18
CA GLY A 121 -12.62 -20.11 -22.27
C GLY A 121 -13.13 -19.15 -21.19
N LYS A 122 -12.26 -18.64 -20.32
CA LYS A 122 -12.59 -17.67 -19.27
C LYS A 122 -11.98 -16.31 -19.59
N ARG A 123 -12.63 -15.24 -19.13
CA ARG A 123 -12.09 -13.88 -19.19
C ARG A 123 -11.01 -13.73 -18.15
N VAL A 124 -9.94 -13.04 -18.51
CA VAL A 124 -8.88 -12.63 -17.59
C VAL A 124 -8.73 -11.13 -17.72
N CYS A 125 -8.85 -10.40 -16.62
CA CYS A 125 -8.61 -8.96 -16.60
C CYS A 125 -7.58 -8.56 -15.55
N LEU A 126 -6.83 -7.50 -15.87
CA LEU A 126 -6.06 -6.72 -14.91
C LEU A 126 -6.65 -5.31 -14.85
N VAL A 127 -7.06 -4.86 -13.68
CA VAL A 127 -7.34 -3.44 -13.43
C VAL A 127 -6.12 -2.85 -12.74
N VAL A 128 -5.53 -1.84 -13.39
CA VAL A 128 -4.28 -1.21 -12.99
C VAL A 128 -4.57 0.24 -12.61
N LYS A 129 -4.50 0.55 -11.32
CA LYS A 129 -4.68 1.91 -10.82
C LYS A 129 -3.31 2.46 -10.45
N ARG A 130 -2.83 3.46 -11.18
CA ARG A 130 -1.57 4.11 -10.82
C ARG A 130 -1.69 4.75 -9.45
N LEU A 131 -0.71 4.58 -8.58
CA LEU A 131 -0.69 5.19 -7.25
C LEU A 131 0.29 6.37 -7.22
N TYR A 132 1.54 6.13 -7.63
CA TYR A 132 2.59 7.14 -7.76
C TYR A 132 3.75 6.59 -8.58
N LEU A 133 4.47 7.44 -9.33
CA LEU A 133 5.57 7.01 -10.20
C LEU A 133 5.18 5.78 -11.04
N ASP A 134 5.97 4.72 -11.00
CA ASP A 134 5.72 3.47 -11.70
C ASP A 134 5.07 2.42 -10.78
N PHE A 135 4.55 2.83 -9.62
CA PHE A 135 3.83 1.96 -8.72
C PHE A 135 2.32 2.05 -8.92
N VAL A 136 1.68 0.89 -8.89
CA VAL A 136 0.28 0.70 -9.20
C VAL A 136 -0.37 -0.23 -8.17
N GLU A 137 -1.65 -0.04 -7.95
CA GLU A 137 -2.54 -1.03 -7.35
C GLU A 137 -3.04 -1.94 -8.46
N LEU A 138 -3.07 -3.25 -8.20
CA LEU A 138 -3.43 -4.25 -9.20
C LEU A 138 -4.59 -5.12 -8.69
N LEU A 139 -5.63 -5.25 -9.51
CA LEU A 139 -6.63 -6.30 -9.37
C LEU A 139 -6.48 -7.26 -10.55
N GLU A 140 -6.19 -8.51 -10.25
CA GLU A 140 -6.22 -9.61 -11.22
C GLU A 140 -7.51 -10.40 -11.02
N CYS A 141 -8.27 -10.63 -12.08
CA CYS A 141 -9.47 -11.45 -12.03
C CYS A 141 -9.52 -12.43 -13.19
N ARG A 142 -9.98 -13.65 -12.88
CA ARG A 142 -10.40 -14.66 -13.85
C ARG A 142 -11.86 -14.99 -13.60
N TYR A 143 -12.69 -14.87 -14.62
CA TYR A 143 -14.13 -14.99 -14.47
C TYR A 143 -14.83 -15.43 -15.75
N ASP A 144 -16.09 -15.80 -15.56
CA ASP A 144 -17.07 -16.02 -16.60
C ASP A 144 -18.26 -15.09 -16.30
N PRO A 145 -18.63 -14.17 -17.21
CA PRO A 145 -19.74 -13.24 -16.96
C PRO A 145 -21.04 -13.95 -16.57
N GLU A 146 -21.28 -15.16 -17.07
CA GLU A 146 -22.46 -15.96 -16.73
C GLU A 146 -22.19 -16.98 -15.62
N GLY A 147 -20.94 -17.43 -15.51
CA GLY A 147 -20.51 -18.50 -14.60
C GLY A 147 -20.03 -18.04 -13.22
N GLY A 148 -19.69 -16.77 -13.05
CA GLY A 148 -19.15 -16.19 -11.82
C GLY A 148 -17.64 -15.98 -11.82
N VAL A 149 -17.11 -15.54 -10.68
CA VAL A 149 -15.68 -15.26 -10.49
C VAL A 149 -14.96 -16.54 -10.06
N GLU A 150 -13.95 -16.95 -10.83
CA GLU A 150 -13.15 -18.13 -10.55
C GLU A 150 -11.96 -17.78 -9.63
N HIS A 151 -11.34 -16.64 -9.89
CA HIS A 151 -10.19 -16.15 -9.12
C HIS A 151 -10.20 -14.62 -9.11
N ALA A 152 -9.86 -14.04 -7.96
CA ALA A 152 -9.59 -12.62 -7.85
C ALA A 152 -8.49 -12.40 -6.81
N GLN A 153 -7.46 -11.65 -7.21
CA GLN A 153 -6.33 -11.29 -6.36
C GLN A 153 -6.13 -9.78 -6.42
N HIS A 154 -5.99 -9.18 -5.24
CA HIS A 154 -5.67 -7.77 -5.08
C HIS A 154 -4.24 -7.64 -4.58
N GLU A 155 -3.49 -6.75 -5.20
CA GLU A 155 -2.17 -6.37 -4.74
C GLU A 155 -2.12 -4.86 -4.54
N PRO A 156 -1.89 -4.41 -3.29
CA PRO A 156 -1.99 -3.00 -2.94
C PRO A 156 -0.85 -2.17 -3.55
N LEU A 157 0.26 -2.81 -3.91
CA LEU A 157 1.41 -2.12 -4.51
C LEU A 157 2.24 -3.06 -5.37
N VAL A 158 2.34 -2.73 -6.66
CA VAL A 158 3.13 -3.46 -7.66
C VAL A 158 3.89 -2.45 -8.51
N HIS A 159 5.10 -2.79 -8.97
CA HIS A 159 5.81 -1.98 -9.95
C HIS A 159 5.28 -2.27 -11.37
N GLU A 160 5.14 -1.27 -12.24
CA GLU A 160 4.60 -1.38 -13.61
C GLU A 160 5.32 -2.46 -14.45
N ARG A 161 6.63 -2.62 -14.27
CA ARG A 161 7.44 -3.72 -14.87
C ARG A 161 6.98 -5.12 -14.47
N GLU A 162 6.51 -5.29 -13.24
CA GLU A 162 5.97 -6.56 -12.78
C GLU A 162 4.61 -6.83 -13.43
N VAL A 163 3.78 -5.81 -13.61
CA VAL A 163 2.53 -5.92 -14.41
C VAL A 163 2.85 -6.43 -15.81
N ALA A 164 3.83 -5.82 -16.49
CA ALA A 164 4.28 -6.28 -17.81
C ALA A 164 4.77 -7.74 -17.78
N THR A 165 5.54 -8.12 -16.75
CA THR A 165 6.00 -9.50 -16.57
C THR A 165 4.84 -10.48 -16.39
N ARG A 166 3.80 -10.11 -15.64
CA ARG A 166 2.59 -10.91 -15.45
C ARG A 166 1.81 -11.07 -16.74
N THR A 167 1.61 -9.97 -17.48
CA THR A 167 0.94 -10.05 -18.79
C THR A 167 1.64 -11.02 -19.74
N GLY A 168 2.98 -11.06 -19.72
CA GLY A 168 3.76 -12.01 -20.53
C GLY A 168 3.71 -13.47 -20.07
N ARG A 169 3.32 -13.74 -18.81
CA ARG A 169 3.15 -15.10 -18.26
C ARG A 169 1.75 -15.66 -18.49
N LEU A 170 0.77 -14.81 -18.75
CA LEU A 170 -0.59 -15.26 -19.01
C LEU A 170 -0.65 -16.01 -20.34
N ALA A 171 -1.45 -17.07 -20.40
CA ALA A 171 -1.66 -17.87 -21.62
C ALA A 171 -2.51 -17.13 -22.69
N THR A 172 -2.58 -15.81 -22.63
CA THR A 172 -3.41 -14.97 -23.49
C THR A 172 -2.77 -13.59 -23.66
N THR A 173 -3.08 -12.93 -24.77
CA THR A 173 -2.73 -11.52 -24.97
C THR A 173 -3.79 -10.66 -24.29
N LEU A 174 -3.35 -9.76 -23.42
CA LEU A 174 -4.22 -8.75 -22.84
C LEU A 174 -4.22 -7.51 -23.72
N LEU A 175 -5.41 -6.93 -23.93
CA LEU A 175 -5.62 -5.71 -24.67
C LEU A 175 -6.17 -4.63 -23.74
N ASP A 176 -5.72 -3.39 -23.95
CA ASP A 176 -6.37 -2.23 -23.34
C ASP A 176 -7.82 -2.15 -23.79
N VAL A 177 -8.73 -2.08 -22.82
CA VAL A 177 -10.17 -1.90 -23.04
C VAL A 177 -10.70 -0.79 -22.13
N PRO A 178 -11.81 -0.13 -22.49
CA PRO A 178 -12.46 0.82 -21.60
C PRO A 178 -12.80 0.17 -20.26
N LEU A 179 -12.41 0.82 -19.15
CA LEU A 179 -12.64 0.31 -17.79
C LEU A 179 -14.11 -0.08 -17.55
N GLN A 180 -15.04 0.71 -18.08
CA GLN A 180 -16.48 0.50 -17.93
C GLN A 180 -16.94 -0.86 -18.46
N GLU A 181 -16.39 -1.33 -19.59
CA GLU A 181 -16.74 -2.64 -20.17
C GLU A 181 -16.36 -3.78 -19.20
N VAL A 182 -15.19 -3.65 -18.56
CA VAL A 182 -14.71 -4.64 -17.59
C VAL A 182 -15.52 -4.61 -16.31
N VAL A 183 -15.89 -3.42 -15.85
CA VAL A 183 -16.76 -3.25 -14.67
C VAL A 183 -18.12 -3.91 -14.91
N GLU A 184 -18.72 -3.74 -16.08
CA GLU A 184 -20.00 -4.38 -16.43
C GLU A 184 -19.88 -5.91 -16.49
N GLU A 185 -18.81 -6.43 -17.12
CA GLU A 185 -18.55 -7.87 -17.15
C GLU A 185 -18.33 -8.46 -15.74
N LEU A 186 -17.54 -7.78 -14.89
CA LEU A 186 -17.32 -8.18 -13.50
C LEU A 186 -18.60 -8.12 -12.67
N ALA A 187 -19.45 -7.11 -12.90
CA ALA A 187 -20.74 -6.99 -12.21
C ALA A 187 -21.65 -8.18 -12.53
N HIS A 188 -21.70 -8.61 -13.80
CA HIS A 188 -22.42 -9.81 -14.19
C HIS A 188 -21.88 -11.07 -13.50
N ALA A 189 -20.55 -11.24 -13.45
CA ALA A 189 -19.93 -12.37 -12.75
C ALA A 189 -20.27 -12.38 -11.25
N VAL A 190 -20.18 -11.23 -10.57
CA VAL A 190 -20.56 -11.11 -9.14
C VAL A 190 -22.04 -11.43 -8.92
N VAL A 191 -22.93 -10.99 -9.82
CA VAL A 191 -24.36 -11.32 -9.76
C VAL A 191 -24.58 -12.83 -9.99
N ALA A 192 -23.84 -13.45 -10.91
CA ALA A 192 -23.89 -14.89 -11.16
C ALA A 192 -23.48 -15.69 -9.90
N ASP A 193 -22.41 -15.28 -9.21
CA ASP A 193 -22.01 -15.85 -7.92
C ASP A 193 -23.12 -15.71 -6.87
N GLY A 194 -23.74 -14.53 -6.78
CA GLY A 194 -24.86 -14.28 -5.88
C GLY A 194 -26.06 -15.22 -6.15
N ARG A 195 -26.43 -15.41 -7.43
CA ARG A 195 -27.48 -16.35 -7.83
C ARG A 195 -27.15 -17.79 -7.46
N ALA A 196 -25.87 -18.15 -7.53
CA ALA A 196 -25.36 -19.45 -7.11
C ALA A 196 -25.08 -19.56 -5.60
N ARG A 197 -25.39 -18.54 -4.80
CA ARG A 197 -25.10 -18.43 -3.36
C ARG A 197 -23.61 -18.59 -3.01
N ARG A 198 -22.72 -18.18 -3.91
CA ARG A 198 -21.28 -18.09 -3.65
C ARG A 198 -20.94 -16.70 -3.10
N ALA A 199 -19.97 -16.64 -2.20
CA ALA A 199 -19.48 -15.38 -1.65
C ALA A 199 -18.66 -14.62 -2.70
N THR A 200 -18.81 -13.30 -2.73
CA THR A 200 -17.96 -12.44 -3.56
C THR A 200 -16.52 -12.46 -3.04
N PRO A 201 -15.51 -12.65 -3.91
CA PRO A 201 -14.11 -12.61 -3.50
C PRO A 201 -13.74 -11.30 -2.77
N PRO A 202 -13.05 -11.36 -1.61
CA PRO A 202 -12.69 -10.16 -0.84
C PRO A 202 -11.90 -9.11 -1.63
N ALA A 203 -11.09 -9.54 -2.62
CA ALA A 203 -10.34 -8.66 -3.50
C ALA A 203 -11.25 -7.67 -4.27
N LEU A 204 -12.45 -8.11 -4.68
CA LEU A 204 -13.41 -7.25 -5.41
C LEU A 204 -14.09 -6.23 -4.50
N LEU A 205 -14.21 -6.50 -3.19
CA LEU A 205 -14.79 -5.54 -2.24
C LEU A 205 -13.93 -4.29 -2.08
N ARG A 206 -12.62 -4.39 -2.34
CA ARG A 206 -11.68 -3.24 -2.32
C ARG A 206 -11.88 -2.29 -3.49
N TYR A 207 -12.53 -2.76 -4.56
CA TYR A 207 -12.83 -2.03 -5.79
C TYR A 207 -14.33 -1.77 -5.95
N ILE A 208 -15.08 -1.72 -4.86
CA ILE A 208 -16.54 -1.50 -4.90
C ILE A 208 -16.90 -0.14 -5.50
N ASP A 209 -15.99 0.83 -5.37
CA ASP A 209 -16.05 2.15 -5.98
C ASP A 209 -16.05 2.09 -7.53
N LEU A 210 -15.37 1.10 -8.13
CA LEU A 210 -15.38 0.91 -9.58
C LEU A 210 -16.78 0.64 -10.13
N PHE A 211 -17.68 0.05 -9.34
CA PHE A 211 -19.04 -0.30 -9.78
C PHE A 211 -20.03 0.87 -9.67
N GLY A 212 -19.55 2.10 -9.42
CA GLY A 212 -20.41 3.27 -9.26
C GLY A 212 -21.27 3.23 -8.00
N LEU A 213 -20.97 2.32 -7.06
CA LEU A 213 -21.51 2.38 -5.71
C LEU A 213 -20.72 3.45 -4.97
N ASP A 214 -21.28 4.65 -4.97
CA ASP A 214 -20.80 5.74 -4.17
C ASP A 214 -20.74 5.26 -2.71
N ALA A 215 -19.58 5.34 -2.05
CA ALA A 215 -19.39 4.83 -0.68
C ALA A 215 -20.37 5.49 0.32
N SER A 216 -20.92 6.66 -0.04
CA SER A 216 -22.01 7.36 0.63
C SER A 216 -23.33 6.56 0.65
N VAL A 217 -23.70 5.90 -0.45
CA VAL A 217 -24.94 5.12 -0.59
C VAL A 217 -24.90 3.83 0.24
N ILE A 218 -23.72 3.22 0.38
CA ILE A 218 -23.52 2.03 1.22
C ILE A 218 -23.62 2.39 2.70
N ARG A 219 -23.05 3.52 3.14
CA ARG A 219 -23.15 4.00 4.53
C ARG A 219 -24.59 4.36 4.91
N GLU A 220 -25.34 4.96 3.99
CA GLU A 220 -26.75 5.32 4.21
C GLU A 220 -27.66 4.07 4.27
N SER A 221 -27.39 3.05 3.44
CA SER A 221 -28.13 1.78 3.45
C SER A 221 -27.90 0.94 4.71
N VAL A 222 -26.70 1.03 5.33
CA VAL A 222 -26.40 0.40 6.62
C VAL A 222 -27.06 1.18 7.77
N ALA A 223 -27.05 2.51 7.73
CA ALA A 223 -27.72 3.34 8.73
C ALA A 223 -29.25 3.16 8.73
N VAL A 224 -29.87 3.04 7.56
CA VAL A 224 -31.32 2.79 7.43
C VAL A 224 -31.70 1.39 7.96
N ARG A 225 -30.86 0.37 7.72
CA ARG A 225 -31.10 -0.99 8.24
C ARG A 225 -30.94 -1.10 9.76
N MET A 226 -30.09 -0.29 10.38
CA MET A 226 -29.97 -0.24 11.85
C MET A 226 -31.08 0.60 12.52
N ALA A 227 -31.65 1.57 11.79
CA ALA A 227 -32.80 2.34 12.27
C ALA A 227 -34.11 1.52 12.24
N ASP A 228 -34.28 0.63 11.26
CA ASP A 228 -35.48 -0.22 11.13
C ASP A 228 -35.52 -1.37 12.16
N ASP A 229 -34.36 -1.88 12.58
CA ASP A 229 -34.28 -2.93 13.62
C ASP A 229 -34.47 -2.37 15.05
N GLY A 230 -34.24 -1.07 15.24
CA GLY A 230 -34.47 -0.38 16.52
C GLY A 230 -35.92 0.06 16.77
N SER A 231 -36.81 -0.08 15.79
CA SER A 231 -38.20 0.39 15.88
C SER A 231 -39.24 -0.74 16.04
N ARG A 232 -38.79 -2.00 16.20
CA ARG A 232 -39.66 -3.17 16.39
C ARG A 232 -39.79 -3.68 17.84
N ASP A 233 -39.07 -3.09 18.78
CA ASP A 233 -39.25 -3.31 20.22
C ASP A 233 -39.67 -1.98 20.89
N GLY A 234 -40.96 -1.66 20.78
CA GLY A 234 -41.61 -0.52 21.43
C GLY A 234 -43.11 -0.69 21.50
#